data_AF-A0A653G517-F1
#
_entry.id   AF-A0A653G517-F1
#
_cell.length_a   1.000
_cell.length_b   1.000
_cell.length_c   1.000
_cell.angle_alpha   90.00
_cell.angle_beta   90.00
_cell.angle_gamma   90.00
#
_symmetry.space_group_name_H-M   'P 1'
#
loop_
_entity.id
_entity.type
_entity.pdbx_description
1 polymer ?
#
loop_
_entity_poly.entity_id
_entity_poly.type
_entity_poly.pdbx_seq_one_letter_code
_entity_poly.pdbx_strand_id
1 'polypeptide(L)'
;MSIILGFVFGYVISEVYERIGLNITKKLRITGLIIFGYRLHHSLYGLLIIIIGLLFNNSTNPLLLISIGLGNITQHYFSGDGFVFITKEKNKLSK
;
A
#
# COMPACT_ATOMS: atom_id res chain seq x y z
N MET A 1 -20.99 8.49 -5.40
CA MET A 1 -21.07 7.20 -4.68
C MET A 1 -19.80 6.36 -4.87
N SER A 2 -19.35 6.13 -6.11
CA SER A 2 -18.16 5.31 -6.43
C SER A 2 -16.85 5.81 -5.80
N ILE A 3 -16.64 7.12 -5.70
CA ILE A 3 -15.43 7.72 -5.12
C ILE A 3 -15.31 7.39 -3.62
N ILE A 4 -16.37 7.70 -2.86
CA ILE A 4 -16.40 7.45 -1.41
C ILE A 4 -16.27 5.95 -1.13
N LEU A 5 -16.99 5.12 -1.89
CA LEU A 5 -16.88 3.67 -1.78
C LEU A 5 -15.48 3.17 -2.10
N GLY A 6 -14.84 3.68 -3.17
CA GLY A 6 -13.48 3.32 -3.53
C GLY A 6 -12.47 3.69 -2.46
N PHE A 7 -12.58 4.90 -1.90
CA PHE A 7 -11.74 5.36 -0.82
C PHE A 7 -11.88 4.49 0.44
N VAL A 8 -13.11 4.29 0.90
CA VAL A 8 -13.39 3.44 2.08
C VAL A 8 -12.91 2.01 1.83
N PHE A 9 -13.16 1.47 0.64
CA PHE A 9 -12.70 0.14 0.26
C PHE A 9 -11.17 0.02 0.29
N GLY A 10 -10.45 0.96 -0.31
CA GLY A 10 -8.99 0.99 -0.30
C GLY A 10 -8.42 1.08 1.11
N TYR A 11 -9.03 1.93 1.96
CA TYR A 11 -8.64 2.08 3.36
C TYR A 11 -8.86 0.79 4.15
N VAL A 12 -10.07 0.22 4.08
CA VAL A 12 -10.44 -1.00 4.84
C VAL A 12 -9.62 -2.20 4.41
N ILE A 13 -9.38 -2.40 3.11
CA ILE A 13 -8.56 -3.51 2.62
C ILE A 13 -7.11 -3.39 3.12
N SER A 14 -6.54 -2.18 3.13
CA SER A 14 -5.22 -1.96 3.70
C SER A 14 -5.18 -2.25 5.20
N GLU A 15 -6.20 -1.86 5.95
CA GLU A 15 -6.33 -2.14 7.37
C GLU A 15 -6.41 -3.66 7.65
N VAL A 16 -7.18 -4.38 6.84
CA VAL A 16 -7.30 -5.85 6.92
C VAL A 16 -5.96 -6.51 6.60
N TYR A 17 -5.27 -6.04 5.56
CA TYR A 17 -3.93 -6.52 5.20
C TYR A 17 -2.93 -6.30 6.34
N GLU A 18 -2.95 -5.13 6.97
CA GLU A 18 -2.07 -4.83 8.08
C GLU A 18 -2.37 -5.72 9.30
N ARG A 19 -3.62 -5.82 9.72
CA ARG A 19 -4.00 -6.56 10.93
C ARG A 19 -3.87 -8.07 10.77
N ILE A 20 -4.31 -8.62 9.64
CA ILE A 20 -4.36 -10.07 9.43
C ILE A 20 -3.07 -10.54 8.75
N GLY A 21 -2.67 -9.85 7.69
CA GLY A 21 -1.46 -10.17 6.93
C GLY A 21 -0.21 -10.07 7.78
N LEU A 22 -0.04 -8.99 8.57
CA LEU A 22 1.15 -8.87 9.42
C LEU A 22 1.20 -9.90 10.54
N ASN A 23 0.06 -10.34 11.07
CA ASN A 23 0.06 -11.39 12.10
C ASN A 23 0.54 -12.73 11.53
N ILE A 24 0.16 -13.04 10.30
CA ILE A 24 0.62 -14.25 9.60
C ILE A 24 2.10 -14.11 9.23
N THR A 25 2.51 -12.99 8.65
CA THR A 25 3.89 -12.80 8.18
C THR A 25 4.89 -12.64 9.33
N LYS A 26 4.49 -12.01 10.46
CA LYS A 26 5.30 -12.01 11.69
C LYS A 26 5.55 -13.42 12.20
N LYS A 27 4.54 -14.29 12.20
CA LYS A 27 4.69 -15.71 12.58
C LYS A 27 5.67 -16.44 11.66
N LEU A 28 5.73 -16.07 10.39
CA LEU A 28 6.63 -16.62 9.38
C LEU A 28 7.97 -15.88 9.25
N ARG A 29 8.25 -14.87 10.08
CA ARG A 29 9.41 -13.96 9.99
C ARG A 29 9.58 -13.27 8.62
N ILE A 30 8.51 -13.15 7.85
CA ILE A 30 8.50 -12.42 6.58
C ILE A 30 8.25 -10.95 6.92
N THR A 31 9.28 -10.11 6.86
CA THR A 31 9.17 -8.71 7.30
C THR A 31 8.73 -7.75 6.21
N GLY A 32 8.30 -8.23 5.04
CA GLY A 32 7.89 -7.41 3.89
C GLY A 32 8.64 -7.78 2.61
N LEU A 33 8.22 -7.21 1.48
CA LEU A 33 8.87 -7.43 0.18
C LEU A 33 10.12 -6.55 0.08
N ILE A 34 11.29 -7.18 -0.03
CA ILE A 34 12.58 -6.49 -0.20
C ILE A 34 13.10 -6.79 -1.60
N ILE A 35 13.37 -5.75 -2.37
CA ILE A 35 13.91 -5.85 -3.74
C ILE A 35 15.14 -4.95 -3.83
N PHE A 36 16.27 -5.49 -4.30
CA PHE A 36 17.55 -4.77 -4.44
C PHE A 36 17.99 -3.99 -3.17
N GLY A 37 17.73 -4.52 -1.98
CA GLY A 37 18.06 -3.86 -0.71
C GLY A 37 17.11 -2.73 -0.30
N TYR A 38 15.96 -2.61 -0.97
CA TYR A 38 14.89 -1.67 -0.61
C TYR A 38 13.64 -2.44 -0.18
N ARG A 39 13.09 -2.06 0.98
CA ARG A 39 11.79 -2.52 1.46
C ARG A 39 10.69 -1.71 0.80
N LEU A 40 9.72 -2.41 0.23
CA LEU A 40 8.54 -1.82 -0.38
C LEU A 40 7.40 -1.78 0.65
N HIS A 41 6.74 -0.63 0.75
CA HIS A 41 5.58 -0.41 1.61
C HIS A 41 4.30 -0.62 0.83
N HIS A 42 3.20 -0.98 1.50
CA HIS A 42 1.94 -1.24 0.81
C HIS A 42 1.30 0.02 0.20
N SER A 43 1.66 1.20 0.70
CA SER A 43 1.38 2.50 0.09
C SER A 43 1.90 2.62 -1.35
N LEU A 44 2.98 1.89 -1.70
CA LEU A 44 3.49 1.83 -3.08
C LEU A 44 2.46 1.18 -4.02
N TYR A 45 1.72 0.17 -3.54
CA TYR A 45 0.63 -0.42 -4.33
C TYR A 45 -0.51 0.58 -4.52
N GLY A 46 -0.82 1.39 -3.51
CA GLY A 46 -1.76 2.50 -3.64
C GLY A 46 -1.34 3.49 -4.74
N LEU A 47 -0.05 3.85 -4.79
CA LEU A 47 0.50 4.72 -5.83
C LEU A 47 0.41 4.08 -7.23
N LEU A 48 0.74 2.80 -7.36
CA LEU A 48 0.62 2.07 -8.62
C LEU A 48 -0.83 2.01 -9.12
N ILE A 49 -1.80 1.80 -8.23
CA ILE A 49 -3.23 1.80 -8.58
C ILE A 49 -3.66 3.19 -9.09
N ILE A 50 -3.18 4.28 -8.48
CA ILE A 50 -3.44 5.64 -8.98
C ILE A 50 -2.87 5.80 -10.39
N ILE A 51 -1.62 5.39 -10.63
CA ILE A 51 -0.99 5.48 -11.94
C ILE A 51 -1.78 4.70 -12.99
N ILE A 52 -2.23 3.48 -12.66
CA ILE A 52 -3.09 2.67 -13.55
C ILE A 52 -4.40 3.41 -13.84
N GLY A 53 -5.06 3.97 -12.83
CA GLY A 53 -6.29 4.75 -13.03
C GLY A 53 -6.09 5.97 -13.94
N LEU A 54 -4.93 6.61 -13.88
CA LEU A 54 -4.58 7.75 -14.75
C LEU A 54 -4.26 7.32 -16.20
N LEU A 55 -3.53 6.21 -16.38
CA LEU A 55 -3.11 5.72 -17.69
C LEU A 55 -4.26 5.08 -18.49
N PHE A 56 -5.21 4.44 -17.81
CA PHE A 56 -6.32 3.73 -18.43
C PHE A 56 -7.64 4.51 -18.28
N ASN A 57 -7.62 5.83 -18.46
CA ASN A 57 -8.80 6.68 -18.33
C ASN A 57 -9.96 6.34 -19.30
N ASN A 58 -9.66 5.62 -20.38
CA ASN A 58 -10.61 5.18 -21.40
C ASN A 58 -11.31 3.84 -21.08
N SER A 59 -10.89 3.16 -20.01
CA SER A 59 -11.49 1.91 -19.52
C SER A 59 -11.82 2.02 -18.02
N THR A 60 -12.67 1.12 -17.51
CA THR A 60 -13.06 0.90 -16.11
C THR A 60 -12.86 2.10 -15.15
N ASN A 61 -13.94 2.85 -14.88
CA ASN A 61 -14.10 3.90 -13.85
C ASN A 61 -12.78 4.38 -13.16
N PRO A 62 -11.96 5.21 -13.83
CA PRO A 62 -10.62 5.58 -13.35
C PRO A 62 -10.64 6.28 -11.99
N LEU A 63 -11.71 7.03 -11.70
CA LEU A 63 -11.92 7.68 -10.41
C LEU A 63 -12.05 6.67 -9.27
N LEU A 64 -12.62 5.49 -9.52
CA LEU A 64 -12.71 4.42 -8.52
C LEU A 64 -11.30 3.92 -8.16
N LEU A 65 -10.46 3.66 -9.16
CA LEU A 65 -9.08 3.20 -8.94
C LEU A 65 -8.26 4.26 -8.19
N ILE A 66 -8.32 5.51 -8.63
CA ILE A 66 -7.64 6.62 -7.95
C ILE A 66 -8.11 6.71 -6.49
N SER A 67 -9.42 6.58 -6.22
CA SER A 67 -9.97 6.62 -4.86
C SER A 67 -9.49 5.45 -4.01
N ILE A 68 -9.41 4.23 -4.56
CA ILE A 68 -8.86 3.05 -3.88
C ILE A 68 -7.39 3.28 -3.50
N GLY A 69 -6.59 3.78 -4.44
CA GLY A 69 -5.18 4.06 -4.18
C GLY A 69 -4.98 5.13 -3.12
N LEU A 70 -5.81 6.18 -3.12
CA LEU A 70 -5.81 7.21 -2.07
C LEU A 70 -6.18 6.63 -0.71
N GLY A 71 -7.23 5.80 -0.62
CA GLY A 71 -7.62 5.14 0.62
C GLY A 71 -6.49 4.28 1.21
N ASN A 72 -5.78 3.54 0.35
CA ASN A 72 -4.63 2.73 0.73
C ASN A 72 -3.47 3.57 1.29
N ILE A 73 -3.10 4.66 0.60
CA ILE A 73 -2.03 5.56 1.03
C ILE A 73 -2.41 6.26 2.34
N THR A 74 -3.67 6.71 2.48
CA THR A 74 -4.15 7.35 3.70
C THR A 74 -4.10 6.39 4.89
N GLN A 75 -4.47 5.12 4.71
CA GLN A 75 -4.35 4.13 5.77
C GLN A 75 -2.90 3.97 6.22
N HIS A 76 -1.96 3.75 5.29
CA HIS A 76 -0.53 3.62 5.61
C HIS A 76 0.03 4.84 6.34
N TYR A 77 -0.39 6.05 5.94
CA TYR A 77 -0.02 7.29 6.62
C TYR A 77 -0.40 7.27 8.11
N PHE A 78 -1.64 6.85 8.42
CA PHE A 78 -2.14 6.80 9.79
C PHE A 78 -1.62 5.60 10.61
N SER A 79 -1.12 4.56 9.95
CA SER A 79 -0.52 3.39 10.61
C SER A 79 0.88 3.63 11.18
N GLY A 80 1.52 4.76 10.84
CA GLY A 80 2.66 5.29 11.60
C GLY A 80 3.95 5.55 10.82
N ASP A 81 4.05 5.16 9.55
CA ASP A 81 5.24 5.41 8.73
C ASP A 81 5.13 6.69 7.88
N GLY A 82 3.97 7.37 7.89
CA GLY A 82 3.74 8.59 7.10
C GLY A 82 3.69 8.31 5.59
N PHE A 83 4.05 9.29 4.74
CA PHE A 83 4.06 9.13 3.28
C PHE A 83 5.35 8.45 2.79
N VAL A 84 5.49 7.16 3.12
CA VAL A 84 6.68 6.37 2.78
C VAL A 84 6.29 5.22 1.87
N PHE A 85 6.88 5.16 0.68
CA PHE A 85 6.61 4.11 -0.32
C PHE A 85 7.72 3.06 -0.37
N ILE A 86 8.96 3.50 -0.18
CA ILE A 86 10.16 2.69 -0.29
C ILE A 86 11.14 3.15 0.78
N THR A 87 11.76 2.20 1.49
CA THR A 87 12.82 2.47 2.46
C THR A 87 14.04 1.61 2.17
N LYS A 88 15.24 2.17 2.27
CA LYS A 88 16.47 1.38 2.19
C LYS A 88 16.51 0.42 3.38
N GLU A 89 16.62 -0.88 3.11
CA GLU A 89 16.81 -1.87 4.17
C GLU A 89 18.21 -1.64 4.75
N LYS A 90 18.29 -1.38 6.06
CA LYS A 90 19.59 -1.29 6.72
C LYS A 90 20.22 -2.67 6.67
N ASN A 91 21.37 -2.79 6.00
CA ASN A 91 22.17 -4.01 6.05
C ASN A 91 22.37 -4.40 7.52
N LYS A 92 21.89 -5.59 7.92
CA LYS A 92 22.40 -6.29 9.09
C LYS A 92 23.82 -6.79 8.77
N LEU A 93 24.75 -5.88 8.53
CA LEU A 93 26.18 -6.17 8.53
C LEU A 93 26.80 -5.35 9.66
N SER A 94 27.02 -6.05 10.78
CA SER A 94 27.95 -5.76 11.88
C SER A 94 27.28 -5.99 13.24
N LYS A 95 27.30 -7.25 13.66
CA LYS A 95 28.00 -7.69 14.88
C LYS A 95 28.38 -9.15 14.72
#